data_AF-A0AAD4VRY0-F1
#
_entry.id   AF-A0AAD4VRY0-F1
#
_cell.length_a   1.000
_cell.length_b   1.000
_cell.length_c   1.000
_cell.angle_alpha   90.00
_cell.angle_beta   90.00
_cell.angle_gamma   90.00
#
_symmetry.space_group_name_H-M   'P 1'
#
loop_
_entity.id
_entity.type
_entity.pdbx_description
1 polymer ?
#
loop_
_entity_poly.entity_id
_entity_poly.type
_entity_poly.pdbx_seq_one_letter_code
_entity_poly.pdbx_strand_id
1 'polypeptide(L)'
;MSEYMEQHSVSRLIGAPPGYVGHEEGGQTHRGPNTVIIMTSNLGAEHLLSGLMGNCTMQDARDRVMQEVKRHFRPELLNRLDEIVVFDLFHVDQLRKVARLQMKDVAVRLAERGIALAVTDAALDYILDESYDPVKRIKIQEMDEDHDMDE
;
A
#
# COMPACT_ATOMS: atom_id res chain seq x y z
N MET A 1 7.94 -3.45 -1.35
CA MET A 1 9.11 -3.57 -2.24
C MET A 1 10.45 -3.32 -1.53
N SER A 2 10.46 -3.07 -0.21
CA SER A 2 11.70 -2.87 0.56
C SER A 2 12.65 -4.08 0.50
N GLU A 3 12.11 -5.28 0.28
CA GLU A 3 12.87 -6.52 0.12
C GLU A 3 13.73 -6.61 -1.17
N TYR A 4 13.57 -5.67 -2.11
CA TYR A 4 14.30 -5.63 -3.39
C TYR A 4 15.27 -4.44 -3.50
N MET A 5 15.68 -3.87 -2.37
CA MET A 5 16.58 -2.71 -2.35
C MET A 5 18.04 -3.08 -2.64
N GLU A 6 18.45 -4.34 -2.46
CA GLU A 6 19.82 -4.79 -2.71
C GLU A 6 20.07 -5.18 -4.18
N GLN A 7 21.24 -4.86 -4.73
CA GLN A 7 21.58 -5.12 -6.14
C GLN A 7 21.44 -6.60 -6.56
N HIS A 8 21.52 -7.54 -5.62
CA HIS A 8 21.41 -8.99 -5.89
C HIS A 8 19.99 -9.54 -5.84
N SER A 9 19.01 -8.77 -5.33
CA SER A 9 17.61 -9.20 -5.21
C SER A 9 16.88 -9.32 -6.57
N VAL A 10 17.40 -8.66 -7.61
CA VAL A 10 16.92 -8.77 -9.00
C VAL A 10 16.97 -10.21 -9.50
N SER A 11 17.96 -11.00 -9.06
CA SER A 11 18.11 -12.41 -9.44
C SER A 11 16.95 -13.30 -8.99
N ARG A 12 16.18 -12.91 -7.97
CA ARG A 12 14.98 -13.63 -7.53
C ARG A 12 13.82 -13.50 -8.52
N LEU A 13 13.78 -12.41 -9.31
CA LEU A 13 12.72 -12.14 -10.27
C LEU A 13 13.02 -12.73 -11.66
N ILE A 14 14.29 -12.73 -12.08
CA ILE A 14 14.73 -13.17 -13.42
C ILE A 14 15.45 -14.52 -13.43
N GLY A 15 15.79 -15.06 -12.25
CA GLY A 15 16.64 -16.25 -12.09
C GLY A 15 18.14 -15.91 -12.00
N ALA A 16 18.95 -16.88 -11.57
CA ALA A 16 20.39 -16.71 -11.50
C ALA A 16 21.03 -16.63 -12.91
N PRO A 17 22.01 -15.74 -13.14
CA PRO A 17 22.68 -15.62 -14.43
C PRO A 17 23.45 -16.90 -14.82
N PRO A 18 23.72 -17.14 -16.12
CA PRO A 18 24.43 -18.33 -16.60
C PRO A 18 25.77 -18.54 -15.88
N GLY A 19 25.95 -19.72 -15.28
CA GLY A 19 27.15 -20.07 -14.51
C GLY A 19 27.05 -19.93 -12.98
N TYR A 20 25.89 -19.55 -12.43
CA TYR A 20 25.62 -19.50 -10.99
C TYR A 20 24.72 -20.66 -10.51
N VAL A 21 24.86 -21.06 -9.25
CA VAL A 21 23.99 -22.06 -8.60
C VAL A 21 22.54 -21.54 -8.62
N GLY A 22 21.59 -22.36 -9.10
CA GLY A 22 20.19 -21.96 -9.31
C GLY A 22 19.85 -21.49 -10.74
N HIS A 23 20.79 -21.53 -11.69
CA HIS A 23 20.55 -21.14 -13.09
C HIS A 23 19.54 -22.06 -13.82
N GLU A 24 19.60 -23.37 -13.56
CA GLU A 24 18.68 -24.35 -14.18
C GLU A 24 17.31 -24.42 -13.49
N GLU A 25 17.15 -23.78 -12.33
CA GLU A 25 15.86 -23.60 -11.65
C GLU A 25 15.05 -22.41 -12.22
N GLY A 26 15.55 -21.80 -13.31
CA GLY A 26 14.93 -20.79 -14.17
C GLY A 26 13.60 -20.21 -13.71
N GLY A 27 13.61 -18.92 -13.35
CA GLY A 27 12.42 -18.17 -12.94
C GLY A 27 11.27 -18.36 -13.91
N GLN A 28 10.13 -18.82 -13.42
CA GLN A 28 8.90 -19.02 -14.19
C GLN A 28 8.43 -17.67 -14.75
N THR A 29 8.98 -17.24 -15.88
CA THR A 29 8.43 -16.13 -16.65
C THR A 29 7.26 -16.67 -17.45
N HIS A 30 6.18 -17.01 -16.74
CA HIS A 30 4.89 -17.28 -17.34
C HIS A 30 4.19 -15.93 -17.56
N ARG A 31 4.42 -15.31 -18.73
CA ARG A 31 3.52 -14.25 -19.20
C ARG A 31 2.25 -14.90 -19.71
N GLY A 32 1.29 -15.10 -18.81
CA GLY A 32 -0.09 -15.39 -19.22
C GLY A 32 -0.64 -14.20 -20.03
N PRO A 33 -1.42 -14.43 -21.09
CA PRO A 33 -1.94 -13.36 -21.95
C PRO A 33 -2.88 -12.37 -21.24
N ASN A 34 -3.24 -12.61 -19.97
CA ASN A 34 -4.26 -11.86 -19.23
C ASN A 34 -3.78 -11.45 -17.82
N THR A 35 -2.55 -10.95 -17.68
CA THR A 35 -2.01 -10.49 -16.38
C THR A 35 -2.07 -8.97 -16.28
N VAL A 36 -2.69 -8.46 -15.21
CA VAL A 36 -2.63 -7.04 -14.84
C VAL A 36 -1.50 -6.84 -13.84
N ILE A 37 -0.61 -5.89 -14.11
CA ILE A 37 0.49 -5.53 -13.21
C ILE A 37 0.11 -4.22 -12.50
N ILE A 38 0.06 -4.26 -11.18
CA ILE A 38 -0.19 -3.08 -10.33
C ILE A 38 1.09 -2.80 -9.55
N MET A 39 1.57 -1.56 -9.62
CA MET A 39 2.69 -1.07 -8.83
C MET A 39 2.23 0.04 -7.90
N THR A 40 2.68 0.01 -6.65
CA THR A 40 2.35 1.02 -5.64
C THR A 40 3.62 1.68 -5.13
N SER A 41 3.54 2.98 -4.87
CA SER A 41 4.62 3.77 -4.28
C SER A 41 4.02 4.80 -3.34
N ASN A 42 4.70 5.06 -2.22
CA ASN A 42 4.36 6.13 -1.27
C ASN A 42 5.04 7.47 -1.62
N LEU A 43 5.76 7.54 -2.74
CA LEU A 43 6.49 8.73 -3.17
C LEU A 43 5.56 9.94 -3.35
N GLY A 44 5.94 11.07 -2.76
CA GLY A 44 5.18 12.33 -2.87
C GLY A 44 3.92 12.40 -2.02
N ALA A 45 3.61 11.40 -1.19
CA ALA A 45 2.40 11.40 -0.34
C ALA A 45 2.31 12.64 0.59
N GLU A 46 3.44 13.19 1.00
CA GLU A 46 3.55 14.43 1.80
C GLU A 46 2.96 15.67 1.11
N HIS A 47 2.99 15.73 -0.22
CA HIS A 47 2.41 16.84 -0.97
C HIS A 47 0.88 16.79 -0.95
N LEU A 48 0.30 15.58 -0.91
CA LEU A 48 -1.15 15.40 -0.78
C LEU A 48 -1.65 15.83 0.61
N LEU A 49 -0.88 15.56 1.66
CA LEU A 49 -1.14 16.07 3.01
C LEU A 49 -1.14 17.61 3.04
N SER A 50 -0.17 18.22 2.37
CA SER A 50 -0.06 19.68 2.28
C SER A 50 -1.26 20.32 1.57
N GLY A 51 -1.81 19.67 0.53
CA GLY A 51 -3.00 20.14 -0.17
C GLY A 51 -4.26 20.13 0.71
N LEU A 52 -4.39 19.13 1.59
CA LEU A 52 -5.52 19.03 2.52
C LEU A 52 -5.47 20.03 3.68
N MET A 53 -4.26 20.45 4.07
CA MET A 53 -4.08 21.51 5.07
C MET A 53 -4.41 22.92 4.52
N GLY A 54 -4.85 23.02 3.26
CA GLY A 54 -5.25 24.29 2.63
C GLY A 54 -4.08 25.13 2.10
N ASN A 55 -2.86 24.58 2.07
CA ASN A 55 -1.68 25.30 1.60
C ASN A 55 -1.59 25.38 0.06
N CYS A 56 -2.29 24.50 -0.66
CA CYS A 56 -2.40 24.53 -2.12
C CYS A 56 -3.66 23.79 -2.59
N THR A 57 -4.01 23.91 -3.87
CA THR A 57 -5.13 23.13 -4.42
C THR A 57 -4.76 21.66 -4.53
N MET A 58 -5.78 20.77 -4.60
CA MET A 58 -5.54 19.34 -4.76
C MET A 58 -4.93 18.99 -6.13
N GLN A 59 -5.14 19.83 -7.14
CA GLN A 59 -4.50 19.69 -8.46
C GLN A 59 -3.01 20.01 -8.35
N ASP A 60 -2.64 21.11 -7.69
CA ASP A 60 -1.24 21.46 -7.45
C ASP A 60 -0.51 20.38 -6.65
N ALA A 61 -1.19 19.77 -5.67
CA ALA A 61 -0.63 18.68 -4.88
C ALA A 61 -0.32 17.45 -5.75
N ARG A 62 -1.24 17.05 -6.64
CA ARG A 62 -1.03 15.95 -7.59
C ARG A 62 0.10 16.22 -8.57
N ASP A 63 0.21 17.45 -9.06
CA ASP A 63 1.29 17.84 -9.98
C ASP A 63 2.65 17.73 -9.30
N ARG A 64 2.75 18.11 -8.02
CA ARG A 64 3.96 17.92 -7.20
C ARG A 64 4.31 16.44 -7.01
N VAL A 65 3.31 15.59 -6.75
CA VAL A 65 3.53 14.12 -6.71
C VAL A 65 4.09 13.62 -8.04
N MET A 66 3.48 14.01 -9.15
CA MET A 66 3.92 13.59 -10.48
C MET A 66 5.32 14.13 -10.83
N GLN A 67 5.68 15.31 -10.35
CA GLN A 67 7.02 15.86 -10.51
C GLN A 67 8.06 15.00 -9.77
N GLU A 68 7.76 14.59 -8.54
CA GLU A 68 8.65 13.73 -7.75
C GLU A 68 8.76 12.33 -8.37
N VAL A 69 7.66 11.75 -8.85
CA VAL A 69 7.65 10.49 -9.62
C VAL A 69 8.55 10.58 -10.84
N LYS A 70 8.46 11.66 -11.62
CA LYS A 70 9.32 11.88 -12.81
C LYS A 70 10.79 12.11 -12.46
N ARG A 71 11.08 12.59 -11.25
CA ARG A 71 12.45 12.79 -10.77
C ARG A 71 13.07 11.48 -10.29
N HIS A 72 12.27 10.62 -9.64
CA HIS A 72 12.73 9.36 -9.08
C HIS A 72 12.80 8.23 -10.12
N PHE A 73 11.80 8.13 -10.99
CA PHE A 73 11.71 7.07 -11.99
C PHE A 73 12.18 7.54 -13.36
N ARG A 74 12.93 6.67 -14.04
CA ARG A 74 13.38 6.93 -15.39
C ARG A 74 12.21 7.00 -16.39
N PRO A 75 12.30 7.85 -17.43
CA PRO A 75 11.22 8.00 -18.41
C PRO A 75 10.92 6.70 -19.17
N GLU A 76 11.90 5.79 -19.34
CA GLU A 76 11.64 4.51 -20.02
C GLU A 76 10.68 3.60 -19.24
N LEU A 77 10.65 3.69 -17.90
CA LEU A 77 9.68 2.95 -17.08
C LEU A 77 8.31 3.60 -17.15
N LEU A 78 8.26 4.93 -16.99
CA LEU A 78 7.00 5.68 -17.00
C LEU A 78 6.28 5.53 -18.34
N ASN A 79 7.02 5.50 -19.44
CA ASN A 79 6.47 5.29 -20.78
C ASN A 79 5.98 3.85 -21.03
N ARG A 80 6.21 2.91 -20.11
CA ARG A 80 5.68 1.53 -20.16
C ARG A 80 4.43 1.33 -19.31
N LEU A 81 4.01 2.36 -18.55
CA LEU A 81 2.80 2.32 -17.76
C LEU A 81 1.67 2.91 -18.58
N ASP A 82 0.57 2.18 -18.68
CA ASP A 82 -0.62 2.64 -19.35
C ASP A 82 -1.26 3.82 -18.60
N GLU A 83 -1.32 3.73 -17.26
CA GLU A 83 -1.93 4.74 -16.41
C GLU A 83 -1.20 4.87 -15.06
N ILE A 84 -1.05 6.09 -14.58
CA ILE A 84 -0.55 6.40 -13.23
C ILE A 84 -1.68 7.09 -12.47
N VAL A 85 -2.17 6.43 -11.42
CA VAL A 85 -3.27 6.93 -10.60
C VAL A 85 -2.72 7.44 -9.28
N VAL A 86 -3.02 8.71 -8.96
CA VAL A 86 -2.70 9.31 -7.66
C VAL A 86 -3.93 9.20 -6.75
N PHE A 87 -3.77 8.47 -5.65
CA PHE A 87 -4.84 8.28 -4.67
C PHE A 87 -4.98 9.49 -3.75
N ASP A 88 -6.20 9.97 -3.59
CA ASP A 88 -6.51 10.95 -2.56
C ASP A 88 -6.57 10.29 -1.19
N LEU A 89 -6.32 11.09 -0.16
CA LEU A 89 -6.50 10.68 1.22
C LEU A 89 -7.97 10.42 1.51
N PHE A 90 -8.29 9.33 2.21
CA PHE A 90 -9.67 9.03 2.56
C PHE A 90 -10.25 10.08 3.50
N HIS A 91 -11.49 10.49 3.20
CA HIS A 91 -12.33 11.27 4.11
C HIS A 91 -12.81 10.41 5.29
N VAL A 92 -13.13 11.05 6.42
CA VAL A 92 -13.61 10.38 7.65
C VAL A 92 -14.84 9.50 7.35
N ASP A 93 -15.75 9.94 6.50
CA ASP A 93 -16.94 9.15 6.14
C ASP A 93 -16.60 7.88 5.35
N GLN A 94 -15.53 7.89 4.55
CA GLN A 94 -15.05 6.69 3.86
C GLN A 94 -14.38 5.74 4.84
N LEU A 95 -13.58 6.26 5.78
CA LEU A 95 -12.96 5.47 6.83
C LEU A 95 -14.00 4.78 7.71
N ARG A 96 -15.11 5.46 8.05
CA ARG A 96 -16.23 4.87 8.80
C ARG A 96 -16.83 3.66 8.09
N LYS A 97 -16.96 3.70 6.77
CA LYS A 97 -17.44 2.55 5.97
C LYS A 97 -16.47 1.39 6.03
N VAL A 98 -15.17 1.65 5.88
CA VAL A 98 -14.12 0.62 5.95
C VAL A 98 -14.07 -0.01 7.35
N ALA A 99 -14.08 0.81 8.41
CA ALA A 99 -14.09 0.32 9.79
C ALA A 99 -15.32 -0.57 10.07
N ARG A 100 -16.50 -0.20 9.56
CA ARG A 100 -17.69 -1.05 9.68
C ARG A 100 -17.53 -2.39 8.98
N LEU A 101 -16.92 -2.42 7.79
CA LEU A 101 -16.66 -3.67 7.07
C LEU A 101 -15.69 -4.57 7.86
N GLN A 102 -14.60 -4.00 8.38
CA GLN A 102 -13.67 -4.75 9.22
C GLN A 102 -14.33 -5.29 10.50
N MET A 103 -15.17 -4.49 11.16
CA MET A 103 -15.90 -4.94 12.35
C MET A 103 -16.91 -6.06 12.03
N LYS A 104 -17.45 -6.09 10.81
CA LYS A 104 -18.30 -7.18 10.35
C LYS A 104 -17.51 -8.47 10.21
N ASP A 105 -16.31 -8.42 9.66
CA ASP A 105 -15.44 -9.59 9.51
C ASP A 105 -15.02 -10.13 10.89
N VAL A 106 -14.71 -9.24 11.84
CA VAL A 106 -14.46 -9.61 13.24
C VAL A 106 -15.68 -10.26 13.88
N ALA A 107 -16.87 -9.69 13.69
CA ALA A 107 -18.11 -10.25 14.21
C ALA A 107 -18.39 -11.66 13.67
N VAL A 108 -18.10 -11.92 12.38
CA VAL A 108 -18.22 -13.26 11.77
C VAL A 108 -17.27 -14.25 12.46
N ARG A 109 -16.00 -13.88 12.67
CA ARG A 109 -15.01 -14.75 13.34
C ARG A 109 -15.36 -15.02 14.81
N LEU A 110 -15.99 -14.07 15.49
CA LEU A 110 -16.46 -14.24 16.88
C LEU A 110 -17.71 -15.12 16.96
N ALA A 111 -18.59 -15.05 15.95
CA ALA A 111 -19.78 -15.88 15.87
C ALA A 111 -19.44 -17.38 15.77
N GLU A 112 -18.34 -17.73 15.11
CA GLU A 112 -17.82 -19.12 15.08
C GLU A 112 -17.48 -19.65 16.48
N ARG A 113 -17.16 -18.77 17.42
CA ARG A 113 -16.89 -19.08 18.83
C ARG A 113 -18.13 -18.90 19.72
N GLY A 114 -19.30 -18.66 19.12
CA GLY A 114 -20.56 -18.43 19.85
C GLY A 114 -20.68 -17.05 20.48
N ILE A 115 -19.84 -16.08 20.10
CA ILE A 115 -19.86 -14.72 20.64
C ILE A 115 -20.54 -13.78 19.63
N ALA A 116 -21.62 -13.12 20.06
CA ALA A 116 -22.27 -12.08 19.26
C ALA A 116 -21.62 -10.72 19.52
N LEU A 117 -21.15 -10.06 18.47
CA LEU A 117 -20.60 -8.70 18.53
C LEU A 117 -21.52 -7.74 17.77
N ALA A 118 -21.99 -6.69 18.45
CA ALA A 118 -22.70 -5.57 17.84
C ALA A 118 -21.90 -4.30 18.09
N VAL A 119 -21.60 -3.54 17.03
CA VAL A 119 -20.82 -2.30 17.10
C VAL A 119 -21.74 -1.12 16.78
N THR A 120 -21.79 -0.15 17.68
CA THR A 120 -22.55 1.10 17.50
C THR A 120 -21.74 2.11 16.71
N ASP A 121 -22.44 3.08 16.10
CA ASP A 121 -21.79 4.13 15.30
C ASP A 121 -20.89 5.02 16.16
N ALA A 122 -21.31 5.30 17.40
CA ALA A 122 -20.49 6.05 18.36
C ALA A 122 -19.19 5.32 18.73
N ALA A 123 -19.22 3.98 18.81
CA ALA A 123 -18.00 3.20 19.04
C ALA A 123 -17.06 3.23 17.82
N LEU A 124 -17.62 3.24 16.60
CA LEU A 124 -16.83 3.41 15.38
C LEU A 124 -16.19 4.80 15.33
N ASP A 125 -16.95 5.85 15.65
CA ASP A 125 -16.42 7.22 15.67
C ASP A 125 -15.30 7.37 16.70
N TYR A 126 -15.46 6.78 17.88
CA TYR A 126 -14.41 6.77 18.91
C TYR A 126 -13.14 6.05 18.44
N ILE A 127 -13.27 4.88 17.80
CA ILE A 127 -12.12 4.15 17.25
C ILE A 127 -11.42 4.98 16.17
N LEU A 128 -12.18 5.65 15.31
CA LEU A 128 -11.62 6.48 14.25
C LEU A 128 -10.86 7.67 14.82
N ASP A 129 -11.42 8.38 15.80
CA ASP A 129 -10.78 9.54 16.42
C ASP A 129 -9.46 9.14 17.12
N GLU A 130 -9.45 8.02 17.85
CA GLU A 130 -8.24 7.53 18.53
C GLU A 130 -7.19 7.00 17.53
N SER A 131 -7.64 6.44 16.41
CA SER A 131 -6.75 5.88 15.38
C SER A 131 -6.24 6.94 14.39
N TYR A 132 -6.79 8.17 14.41
CA TYR A 132 -6.47 9.20 13.43
C TYR A 132 -5.19 9.96 13.81
N ASP A 133 -4.04 9.38 13.47
CA ASP A 133 -2.76 10.08 13.46
C ASP A 133 -2.41 10.48 12.01
N PRO A 134 -2.47 11.79 11.66
CA PRO A 134 -2.21 12.25 10.30
C PRO A 134 -0.78 11.99 9.82
N VAL A 135 0.17 11.71 10.72
CA VAL A 135 1.57 11.42 10.40
C VAL A 135 1.81 9.91 10.26
N LYS A 136 1.12 9.06 11.03
CA LYS A 136 1.32 7.59 10.99
C LYS A 136 0.63 6.85 9.84
N ARG A 137 -0.12 7.54 8.98
CA ARG A 137 -0.86 6.91 7.86
C ARG A 137 0.01 6.15 6.84
N ILE A 138 1.35 6.32 6.89
CA ILE A 138 2.30 5.61 6.03
C ILE A 138 2.71 4.22 6.59
N LYS A 139 2.49 3.93 7.88
CA LYS A 139 2.95 2.67 8.52
C LYS A 139 1.92 1.54 8.62
N ILE A 140 0.71 1.70 8.07
CA ILE A 140 -0.33 0.64 8.16
C ILE A 140 0.07 -0.62 7.36
N GLN A 141 1.13 -0.58 6.54
CA GLN A 141 1.68 -1.77 5.87
C GLN A 141 2.91 -2.39 6.56
N GLU A 142 3.44 -1.81 7.64
CA GLU A 142 4.64 -2.32 8.33
C GLU A 142 4.35 -2.97 9.70
N MET A 143 3.09 -3.07 10.13
CA MET A 143 2.75 -3.64 11.45
C MET A 143 2.49 -5.17 11.45
N ASP A 144 2.74 -5.87 10.34
CA ASP A 144 2.60 -7.33 10.26
C ASP A 144 3.94 -8.10 10.43
N GLU A 145 5.08 -7.44 10.69
CA GLU A 145 6.39 -8.13 10.76
C GLU A 145 7.02 -8.29 12.15
N ASP A 146 6.47 -7.69 13.23
CA ASP A 146 7.11 -7.74 14.57
C ASP A 146 6.43 -8.69 15.58
N HIS A 147 5.87 -9.81 15.11
CA HIS A 147 5.38 -10.85 16.03
C HIS A 147 5.78 -12.26 15.61
N ASP A 148 7.08 -12.47 15.45
CA ASP A 148 7.74 -13.73 15.76
C ASP A 148 9.17 -13.41 16.21
N MET A 149 9.66 -14.16 17.22
CA MET A 149 10.95 -14.05 17.92
C MET A 149 10.93 -13.17 19.18
N ASP A 150 10.56 -13.76 20.32
CA ASP A 150 11.57 -14.31 21.23
C ASP A 150 10.90 -15.12 22.37
N GLU A 151 11.66 -16.10 22.84
CA GLU A 151 11.36 -17.20 23.77
C GLU A 151 10.68 -16.84 25.11
#